data_AF-A0A953NFB8-F1
#
_entry.id   AF-A0A953NFB8-F1
#
_cell.length_a   1.000
_cell.length_b   1.000
_cell.length_c   1.000
_cell.angle_alpha   90.00
_cell.angle_beta   90.00
_cell.angle_gamma   90.00
#
_symmetry.space_group_name_H-M   'P 1'
#
loop_
_entity.id
_entity.type
_entity.pdbx_description
1 polymer ?
#
loop_
_entity_poly.entity_id
_entity_poly.type
_entity_poly.pdbx_seq_one_letter_code
_entity_poly.pdbx_strand_id
1 'polypeptide(L)'
;MFNESRETRTVKDGVYHLSLQIPEKEYFLVYDNVSENIASEILNHYLKIHQDDGEPQNININYNRNAHMINIEADLRYIGNAKKH
;
A
#
# COMPACT_ATOMS: atom_id res chain seq x y z
N MET A 1 -8.51 10.02 -4.03
CA MET A 1 -8.06 9.17 -2.90
C MET A 1 -9.26 8.36 -2.44
N PHE A 2 -9.07 7.08 -2.10
CA PHE A 2 -10.17 6.20 -1.67
C PHE A 2 -10.76 6.71 -0.35
N ASN A 3 -12.08 6.83 -0.29
CA ASN A 3 -12.76 7.45 0.84
C ASN A 3 -12.85 6.51 2.04
N GLU A 4 -12.94 5.20 1.77
CA GLU A 4 -13.09 4.16 2.79
C GLU A 4 -11.85 3.25 2.90
N SER A 5 -10.68 3.75 2.50
CA SER A 5 -9.42 3.00 2.68
C SER A 5 -8.94 3.00 4.12
N ARG A 6 -8.41 1.86 4.57
CA ARG A 6 -7.82 1.70 5.89
C ARG A 6 -6.35 1.34 5.77
N GLU A 7 -5.52 2.19 6.37
CA GLU A 7 -4.09 1.96 6.50
C GLU A 7 -3.78 1.18 7.79
N THR A 8 -2.78 0.32 7.74
CA THR A 8 -2.14 -0.28 8.92
C THR A 8 -0.64 -0.35 8.68
N ARG A 9 0.15 0.11 9.64
CA ARG A 9 1.61 -0.01 9.64
C ARG A 9 2.07 -0.87 10.80
N THR A 10 3.01 -1.77 10.52
CA THR A 10 3.69 -2.56 11.53
C THR A 10 5.19 -2.45 11.31
N VAL A 11 5.96 -2.52 12.39
CA VAL A 11 7.43 -2.55 12.31
C VAL A 11 7.88 -3.92 12.78
N LYS A 12 8.60 -4.63 11.92
CA LYS A 12 9.17 -5.93 12.24
C LYS A 12 10.64 -5.94 11.84
N ASP A 13 11.53 -6.23 12.79
CA ASP A 13 12.97 -6.30 12.57
C ASP A 13 13.56 -5.03 11.91
N GLY A 14 12.99 -3.86 12.22
CA GLY A 14 13.40 -2.56 11.64
C GLY A 14 12.85 -2.27 10.24
N VAL A 15 12.08 -3.19 9.65
CA VAL A 15 11.36 -2.99 8.39
C VAL A 15 9.95 -2.51 8.69
N TYR A 16 9.52 -1.47 7.99
CA TYR A 16 8.16 -0.95 8.07
C TYR A 16 7.32 -1.68 7.04
N HIS A 17 6.30 -2.40 7.48
CA HIS A 17 5.31 -3.05 6.63
C HIS A 17 4.04 -2.21 6.61
N LEU A 18 3.64 -1.78 5.42
CA LEU A 18 2.41 -1.06 5.13
C LEU A 18 1.37 -2.04 4.57
N SER A 19 0.16 -1.98 5.10
CA SER A 19 -1.02 -2.65 4.55
C SER A 19 -2.11 -1.61 4.31
N LEU A 20 -2.58 -1.52 3.08
CA LEU A 20 -3.66 -0.65 2.67
C LEU A 20 -4.84 -1.49 2.20
N GLN A 21 -5.95 -1.40 2.92
CA GLN A 21 -7.18 -2.12 2.61
C GLN A 21 -8.17 -1.16 1.96
N ILE A 22 -8.69 -1.54 0.79
CA ILE A 22 -9.60 -0.73 -0.02
C ILE A 22 -10.85 -1.58 -0.29
N PRO A 23 -12.06 -1.08 -0.03
CA PRO A 23 -13.28 -1.80 -0.41
C PRO A 23 -13.30 -2.07 -1.92
N GLU A 24 -13.69 -3.28 -2.30
CA GLU A 24 -13.81 -3.71 -3.71
C GLU A 24 -14.58 -2.68 -4.53
N LYS A 25 -15.72 -2.23 -4.00
CA LYS A 25 -16.58 -1.23 -4.65
C LYS A 25 -15.85 0.08 -4.96
N GLU A 26 -14.91 0.52 -4.13
CA GLU A 26 -14.19 1.78 -4.36
C GLU A 26 -13.03 1.58 -5.33
N TYR A 27 -12.35 0.44 -5.24
CA TYR A 27 -11.26 0.08 -6.14
C TYR A 27 -11.75 -0.01 -7.60
N PHE A 28 -12.84 -0.76 -7.83
CA PHE A 28 -13.38 -0.98 -9.17
C PHE A 28 -14.17 0.22 -9.75
N LEU A 29 -14.30 1.32 -9.01
CA LEU A 29 -14.74 2.60 -9.60
C LEU A 29 -13.64 3.27 -10.43
N VAL A 30 -12.38 2.88 -10.21
CA VAL A 30 -11.20 3.53 -10.81
C VAL A 30 -10.40 2.56 -11.67
N TYR A 31 -10.29 1.30 -11.24
CA TYR A 31 -9.43 0.29 -11.87
C TYR A 31 -10.22 -0.95 -12.28
N ASP A 32 -10.06 -1.41 -13.52
CA ASP A 32 -10.82 -2.56 -14.05
C ASP A 32 -10.20 -3.94 -13.71
N ASN A 33 -8.98 -3.96 -13.19
CA ASN A 33 -8.28 -5.19 -12.84
C ASN A 33 -7.39 -5.03 -11.62
N VAL A 34 -6.89 -6.16 -11.12
CA VAL A 34 -5.99 -6.24 -9.97
C VAL A 34 -4.61 -6.64 -10.48
N SER A 35 -3.62 -5.75 -10.31
CA SER A 35 -2.24 -6.00 -10.73
C SER A 35 -1.24 -5.25 -9.85
N GLU A 36 -0.01 -5.77 -9.78
CA GLU A 36 1.08 -5.16 -9.00
C GLU A 36 1.41 -3.74 -9.50
N ASN A 37 1.27 -3.46 -10.80
CA ASN A 37 1.49 -2.13 -11.36
C ASN A 37 0.50 -1.11 -10.78
N ILE A 38 -0.77 -1.48 -10.68
CA ILE A 38 -1.80 -0.63 -10.08
C ILE A 38 -1.55 -0.46 -8.58
N ALA A 39 -1.15 -1.54 -7.90
CA ALA A 39 -0.79 -1.50 -6.49
C ALA A 39 0.34 -0.49 -6.22
N SER A 40 1.38 -0.52 -7.06
CA SER A 40 2.50 0.42 -7.01
C SER A 40 2.06 1.86 -7.23
N GLU A 41 1.22 2.11 -8.23
CA GLU A 41 0.67 3.45 -8.48
C GLU A 41 -0.14 3.97 -7.28
N ILE A 42 -1.02 3.14 -6.73
CA ILE A 42 -1.86 3.48 -5.57
C ILE A 42 -0.99 3.84 -4.37
N LEU A 43 0.00 3.01 -4.04
CA LEU A 43 0.89 3.24 -2.90
C LEU A 43 1.72 4.52 -3.08
N ASN A 44 2.28 4.74 -4.26
CA ASN A 44 3.05 5.95 -4.55
C ASN A 44 2.20 7.22 -4.43
N HIS A 45 0.97 7.20 -4.98
CA HIS A 45 0.03 8.30 -4.82
C HIS A 45 -0.39 8.51 -3.36
N TYR A 46 -0.66 7.43 -2.64
CA TYR A 46 -1.03 7.47 -1.22
C TYR A 46 0.09 8.12 -0.39
N LEU A 47 1.32 7.63 -0.48
CA LEU A 47 2.48 8.16 0.24
C LEU A 47 2.72 9.64 -0.09
N LYS A 48 2.62 10.01 -1.37
CA LYS A 48 2.77 11.40 -1.82
C LYS A 48 1.72 12.33 -1.21
N ILE A 49 0.45 11.92 -1.12
CA ILE A 49 -0.61 12.72 -0.49
C ILE A 49 -0.34 12.89 1.01
N HIS A 50 0.20 11.86 1.65
CA HIS A 50 0.57 11.88 3.07
C HIS A 50 1.92 12.55 3.37
N GLN A 51 2.62 13.08 2.35
CA GLN A 51 3.97 13.65 2.49
C GLN A 51 4.95 12.67 3.14
N ASP A 52 4.80 11.39 2.81
CA ASP A 52 5.57 10.28 3.35
C ASP A 52 6.74 9.97 2.41
N ASP A 53 7.97 10.12 2.91
CA ASP A 53 9.22 9.85 2.17
C ASP A 53 9.57 8.35 2.08
N GLY A 54 8.67 7.46 2.49
CA GLY A 54 8.84 6.02 2.36
C GLY A 54 8.80 5.58 0.89
N GLU A 55 9.77 4.76 0.48
CA GLU A 55 9.76 4.12 -0.83
C GLU A 55 9.17 2.70 -0.70
N PRO A 56 8.04 2.40 -1.36
CA PRO A 56 7.42 1.08 -1.29
C PRO A 56 8.22 0.04 -2.09
N GLN A 57 8.56 -1.07 -1.45
CA GLN A 57 9.25 -2.23 -2.02
C GLN A 57 8.48 -3.51 -1.70
N ASN A 58 8.80 -4.62 -2.36
CA ASN A 58 8.13 -5.92 -2.17
C ASN A 58 6.59 -5.83 -2.24
N ILE A 59 6.09 -5.08 -3.22
CA ILE A 59 4.68 -4.74 -3.35
C ILE A 59 3.89 -5.99 -3.74
N ASN A 60 2.83 -6.26 -3.00
CA ASN A 60 1.89 -7.35 -3.27
C ASN A 60 0.46 -6.82 -3.24
N ILE A 61 -0.41 -7.41 -4.06
CA ILE A 61 -1.83 -7.10 -4.09
C ILE A 61 -2.66 -8.37 -4.07
N ASN A 62 -3.62 -8.43 -3.16
CA ASN A 62 -4.51 -9.56 -3.00
C ASN A 62 -5.96 -9.10 -3.02
N TYR A 63 -6.80 -9.78 -3.79
CA TYR A 63 -8.23 -9.56 -3.80
C TYR A 63 -8.93 -10.63 -2.96
N ASN A 64 -9.35 -10.25 -1.76
CA ASN A 64 -10.19 -11.08 -0.90
C ASN A 64 -11.66 -10.95 -1.32
N ARG A 65 -12.07 -11.80 -2.26
CA ARG A 65 -13.46 -11.88 -2.76
C ARG A 65 -14.50 -12.14 -1.67
N ASN A 66 -14.14 -12.91 -0.65
CA ASN A 66 -15.06 -13.25 0.45
C ASN A 66 -15.35 -12.05 1.35
N ALA A 67 -14.36 -11.17 1.54
CA ALA A 67 -14.49 -9.96 2.35
C ALA A 67 -14.87 -8.72 1.52
N HIS A 68 -14.93 -8.83 0.18
CA HIS A 68 -15.06 -7.69 -0.74
C HIS A 68 -13.99 -6.61 -0.51
N MET A 69 -12.74 -7.03 -0.33
CA MET A 69 -11.61 -6.14 -0.02
C MET A 69 -10.42 -6.39 -0.94
N ILE A 70 -9.80 -5.31 -1.41
CA ILE A 70 -8.47 -5.29 -2.00
C ILE A 70 -7.47 -4.95 -0.91
N ASN A 71 -6.48 -5.80 -0.72
CA ASN A 71 -5.39 -5.61 0.23
C ASN A 71 -4.10 -5.39 -0.56
N ILE A 72 -3.47 -4.24 -0.35
CA ILE A 72 -2.17 -3.91 -0.91
C ILE A 72 -1.16 -3.90 0.23
N GLU A 73 -0.05 -4.62 0.06
CA GLU A 73 1.01 -4.74 1.06
C GLU A 73 2.34 -4.31 0.46
N ALA A 74 3.17 -3.62 1.24
CA ALA A 74 4.51 -3.24 0.83
C ALA A 74 5.43 -2.99 2.03
N ASP A 75 6.72 -3.12 1.79
CA ASP A 75 7.77 -2.73 2.72
C ASP A 75 8.15 -1.28 2.43
N LEU A 76 8.14 -0.40 3.43
CA LEU A 76 8.56 0.99 3.28
C LEU A 76 10.02 1.15 3.66
N ARG A 77 10.83 1.60 2.69
CA ARG A 77 12.21 2.00 2.92
C ARG A 77 12.32 3.51 3.05
N TYR A 78 12.70 3.97 4.23
CA TYR A 78 12.94 5.38 4.50
C TYR A 78 14.42 5.73 4.25
N ILE A 79 14.67 6.75 3.41
CA ILE A 79 16.02 7.17 3.01
C ILE A 79 16.86 7.63 4.23
N GLY A 80 16.22 8.06 5.33
CA GLY A 80 16.86 8.38 6.61
C GLY A 80 17.18 7.18 7.53
N ASN A 81 16.62 6.00 7.27
CA ASN A 81 16.89 4.76 8.02
C ASN A 81 18.01 3.92 7.41
N ALA A 82 18.70 4.43 6.39
CA ALA A 82 20.03 3.96 6.04
C ALA A 82 21.01 4.35 7.18
N LYS A 83 20.89 3.70 8.34
CA LYS A 83 21.98 3.65 9.31
C LYS A 83 23.16 3.06 8.55
N LYS A 84 24.12 3.93 8.24
CA LYS A 84 25.49 3.54 7.89
C LYS A 84 25.93 2.53 8.94
N HIS A 85 26.10 1.29 8.52
CA HIS A 85 26.74 0.28 9.33
C HIS A 85 28.25 0.43 9.25
#